data_AF-A0A8T2AUL1-F1
#
_entry.id   AF-A0A8T2AUL1-F1
#
_cell.length_a   1.000
_cell.length_b   1.000
_cell.length_c   1.000
_cell.angle_alpha   90.00
_cell.angle_beta   90.00
_cell.angle_gamma   90.00
#
_symmetry.space_group_name_H-M   'P 1'
#
loop_
_entity.id
_entity.type
_entity.pdbx_description
1 polymer ?
#
loop_
_entity_poly.entity_id
_entity_poly.type
_entity_poly.pdbx_seq_one_letter_code
_entity_poly.pdbx_strand_id
1 'polypeptide(L)'
;MQNLTSTFVSRSIVPITSPRLRLPPPRSVVPMTTVCMEQSSKQKVVLIMGATGSGKSRLSIDLATRFSGEIVNSDKLQFYNGLKITTNQISIPERCGVPHHLLGELPPDDSELTTSEFRSLASRSISEITARGNLPIIAGGSNSFIHALLVNHFNPQSYPFSSEASISSDLRYECCFLWVDVSVSVLFEYLSKRVDQMMESGMFEELADFYNPRYSGSTIRTHGIHKTIGIPEFDRYFSLYPPEKNHKVSEWDQARKAAYEEAVQEIKENTWRLAKKQIERIMKLKSSGWDIQRLDATPSFRRSSREIWDKTVLDESVKVVKRFLVKDNVGVIFTVHPASQVNAAGFVLCLRHPPVELVFCSDQIVHQIVWEALWVLSSPSPFGPLLEPSLSRMQRLLFEFGLVLVPVVVFDQSCVCFRRFVAVCVGVSIWFVLPVIW
;
A
#
# COMPACT_ATOMS: atom_id res chain seq x y z
N MET A 1 -14.15 71.30 13.66
CA MET A 1 -13.09 71.19 14.69
C MET A 1 -12.09 70.15 14.22
N GLN A 2 -10.78 70.24 14.33
CA GLN A 2 -9.81 71.33 14.57
C GLN A 2 -8.47 70.60 14.79
N ASN A 3 -7.40 70.99 14.11
CA ASN A 3 -6.06 70.46 14.39
C ASN A 3 -5.47 71.14 15.63
N LEU A 4 -4.65 70.41 16.40
CA LEU A 4 -3.53 70.94 17.19
C LEU A 4 -2.37 69.94 17.00
N THR A 5 -1.27 70.26 16.28
CA THR A 5 -0.08 71.09 16.65
C THR A 5 0.72 70.49 17.81
N SER A 6 2.07 70.45 17.83
CA SER A 6 3.17 71.28 17.26
C SER A 6 4.47 70.40 17.16
N THR A 7 5.72 70.72 16.73
CA THR A 7 6.54 71.80 16.06
C THR A 7 7.97 71.19 15.88
N PHE A 8 9.01 71.72 15.20
CA PHE A 8 9.28 72.51 13.96
C PHE A 8 10.83 72.74 13.89
N VAL A 9 11.43 73.19 12.75
CA VAL A 9 12.83 73.73 12.61
C VAL A 9 13.97 72.65 12.63
N SER A 10 15.08 72.65 11.83
CA SER A 10 15.69 73.63 10.89
C SER A 10 16.45 73.02 9.67
N ARG A 11 16.60 73.87 8.63
CA ARG A 11 17.73 74.18 7.70
C ARG A 11 19.10 73.43 7.81
N SER A 12 19.98 73.34 6.79
CA SER A 12 19.98 73.58 5.31
C SER A 12 21.39 73.31 4.67
N ILE A 13 21.47 73.21 3.33
CA ILE A 13 22.68 73.45 2.45
C ILE A 13 23.70 72.29 2.26
N VAL A 14 24.47 72.38 1.15
CA VAL A 14 25.21 71.36 0.37
C VAL A 14 26.58 71.95 -0.06
N PRO A 15 27.73 71.23 -0.05
CA PRO A 15 28.32 70.83 -1.34
C PRO A 15 29.16 69.52 -1.42
N ILE A 16 29.06 68.96 -2.62
CA ILE A 16 29.88 67.99 -3.36
C ILE A 16 31.40 68.02 -3.08
N THR A 17 32.04 66.84 -2.88
CA THR A 17 33.19 66.33 -3.70
C THR A 17 33.56 64.89 -3.29
N SER A 18 34.26 64.15 -4.16
CA SER A 18 34.62 62.75 -3.96
C SER A 18 36.06 62.43 -4.39
N PRO A 19 36.70 61.44 -3.75
CA PRO A 19 37.76 60.66 -4.40
C PRO A 19 37.51 59.13 -4.34
N ARG A 20 38.01 58.47 -5.40
CA ARG A 20 37.84 57.05 -5.76
C ARG A 20 38.38 56.06 -4.72
N LEU A 21 37.78 54.86 -4.65
CA LEU A 21 38.52 53.61 -4.44
C LEU A 21 37.79 52.35 -4.98
N ARG A 22 38.36 51.79 -6.06
CA ARG A 22 38.31 50.40 -6.61
C ARG A 22 37.07 49.51 -6.35
N LEU A 23 36.41 49.10 -7.44
CA LEU A 23 35.53 47.93 -7.50
C LEU A 23 36.33 46.61 -7.46
N PRO A 24 35.82 45.53 -6.83
CA PRO A 24 36.36 44.17 -6.97
C PRO A 24 35.93 43.52 -8.31
N PRO A 25 36.63 42.47 -8.77
CA PRO A 25 36.34 41.81 -10.05
C PRO A 25 35.15 40.83 -9.99
N PRO A 26 34.44 40.58 -11.11
CA PRO A 26 33.39 39.59 -11.18
C PRO A 26 33.94 38.18 -11.49
N ARG A 27 33.64 37.19 -10.63
CA ARG A 27 33.22 35.80 -10.97
C ARG A 27 33.41 34.83 -9.79
N SER A 28 32.35 34.12 -9.46
CA SER A 28 32.40 32.69 -9.12
C SER A 28 31.13 32.05 -9.66
N VAL A 29 31.26 31.05 -10.53
CA VAL A 29 30.10 30.31 -11.06
C VAL A 29 29.55 29.44 -9.95
N VAL A 30 28.27 29.58 -9.63
CA VAL A 30 27.59 28.67 -8.69
C VAL A 30 27.46 27.30 -9.38
N PRO A 31 27.87 26.18 -8.75
CA PRO A 31 27.61 24.86 -9.32
C PRO A 31 26.11 24.66 -9.48
N MET A 32 25.66 24.30 -10.68
CA MET A 32 24.32 23.73 -10.82
C MET A 32 24.31 22.40 -10.07
N THR A 33 23.62 22.36 -8.94
CA THR A 33 23.31 21.10 -8.26
C THR A 33 22.39 20.30 -9.18
N THR A 34 22.95 19.32 -9.90
CA THR A 34 22.15 18.33 -10.61
C THR A 34 21.35 17.56 -9.57
N VAL A 35 20.10 17.98 -9.36
CA VAL A 35 19.12 17.18 -8.62
C VAL A 35 18.88 15.94 -9.46
N CYS A 36 19.55 14.85 -9.10
CA CYS A 36 19.18 13.54 -9.58
C CYS A 36 17.71 13.32 -9.22
N MET A 37 16.83 13.33 -10.21
CA MET A 37 15.47 12.86 -10.05
C MET A 37 15.53 11.35 -9.85
N GLU A 38 15.77 10.96 -8.59
CA GLU A 38 15.48 9.63 -8.11
C GLU A 38 14.03 9.33 -8.50
N GLN A 39 13.84 8.39 -9.42
CA GLN A 39 12.52 7.96 -9.84
C GLN A 39 11.88 7.22 -8.68
N SER A 40 11.20 7.96 -7.79
CA SER A 40 10.52 7.42 -6.63
C SER A 40 9.57 6.31 -7.07
N SER A 41 9.94 5.06 -6.80
CA SER A 41 9.13 3.90 -7.19
C SER A 41 7.76 4.02 -6.53
N LYS A 42 6.70 3.87 -7.34
CA LYS A 42 5.31 3.94 -6.83
C LYS A 42 5.15 2.87 -5.75
N GLN A 43 4.77 3.27 -4.53
CA GLN A 43 4.69 2.33 -3.39
C GLN A 43 3.86 1.09 -3.77
N LYS A 44 4.34 -0.09 -3.36
CA LYS A 44 3.69 -1.37 -3.67
C LYS A 44 2.50 -1.62 -2.76
N VAL A 45 1.36 -1.96 -3.38
CA VAL A 45 0.08 -2.16 -2.71
C VAL A 45 -0.60 -3.43 -3.24
N VAL A 46 -1.07 -4.29 -2.34
CA VAL A 46 -1.89 -5.46 -2.70
C VAL A 46 -3.36 -5.12 -2.46
N LEU A 47 -4.24 -5.52 -3.40
CA LEU A 47 -5.68 -5.27 -3.31
C LEU A 47 -6.47 -6.57 -3.43
N ILE A 48 -7.39 -6.80 -2.48
CA ILE A 48 -8.23 -7.99 -2.40
C ILE A 48 -9.68 -7.57 -2.68
N MET A 49 -10.12 -7.88 -3.89
CA MET A 49 -11.38 -7.50 -4.49
C MET A 49 -12.35 -8.69 -4.56
N GLY A 50 -13.64 -8.40 -4.69
CA GLY A 50 -14.69 -9.43 -4.78
C GLY A 50 -16.01 -8.96 -4.19
N ALA A 51 -17.07 -9.72 -4.46
CA ALA A 51 -18.41 -9.46 -3.91
C ALA A 51 -18.44 -9.60 -2.37
N THR A 52 -19.48 -9.07 -1.73
CA THR A 52 -19.83 -9.43 -0.35
C THR A 52 -19.95 -10.96 -0.22
N GLY A 53 -19.53 -11.50 0.91
CA GLY A 53 -19.46 -12.95 1.15
C GLY A 53 -18.33 -13.72 0.46
N SER A 54 -17.59 -13.18 -0.53
CA SER A 54 -16.61 -13.97 -1.31
C SER A 54 -15.32 -14.37 -0.58
N GLY A 55 -15.21 -14.16 0.73
CA GLY A 55 -14.05 -14.58 1.53
C GLY A 55 -12.85 -13.60 1.54
N LYS A 56 -13.01 -12.37 1.03
CA LYS A 56 -11.95 -11.33 1.01
C LYS A 56 -11.18 -11.20 2.33
N SER A 57 -11.89 -11.07 3.46
CA SER A 57 -11.26 -10.85 4.77
C SER A 57 -10.39 -12.05 5.17
N ARG A 58 -10.86 -13.28 4.96
CA ARG A 58 -10.09 -14.51 5.15
C ARG A 58 -8.77 -14.48 4.36
N LEU A 59 -8.84 -14.12 3.07
CA LEU A 59 -7.64 -14.00 2.23
C LEU A 59 -6.70 -12.90 2.72
N SER A 60 -7.23 -11.78 3.23
CA SER A 60 -6.41 -10.70 3.76
C SER A 60 -5.62 -11.09 5.01
N ILE A 61 -6.21 -11.85 5.94
CA ILE A 61 -5.51 -12.42 7.10
C ILE A 61 -4.49 -13.47 6.65
N ASP A 62 -4.91 -14.40 5.79
CA ASP A 62 -4.07 -15.48 5.26
C ASP A 62 -2.82 -14.94 4.52
N LEU A 63 -2.92 -13.78 3.86
CA LEU A 63 -1.80 -13.09 3.19
C LEU A 63 -1.00 -12.20 4.15
N ALA A 64 -1.63 -11.40 5.00
CA ALA A 64 -0.94 -10.52 5.95
C ALA A 64 0.02 -11.32 6.85
N THR A 65 -0.44 -12.47 7.35
CA THR A 65 0.35 -13.41 8.16
C THR A 65 1.54 -14.01 7.39
N ARG A 66 1.46 -14.11 6.05
CA ARG A 66 2.52 -14.67 5.19
C ARG A 66 3.51 -13.64 4.62
N PHE A 67 3.22 -12.34 4.75
CA PHE A 67 3.99 -11.26 4.09
C PHE A 67 4.25 -10.03 4.98
N SER A 68 4.10 -10.12 6.30
CA SER A 68 4.16 -8.98 7.23
C SER A 68 3.27 -7.82 6.77
N GLY A 69 2.01 -8.15 6.45
CA GLY A 69 1.05 -7.19 5.93
C GLY A 69 0.20 -6.54 7.02
N GLU A 70 -0.28 -5.34 6.73
CA GLU A 70 -1.30 -4.64 7.51
C GLU A 70 -2.49 -4.32 6.62
N ILE A 71 -3.71 -4.43 7.17
CA ILE A 71 -4.94 -4.37 6.37
C ILE A 71 -5.55 -2.98 6.42
N VAL A 72 -5.83 -2.40 5.25
CA VAL A 72 -6.61 -1.16 5.12
C VAL A 72 -8.00 -1.52 4.63
N ASN A 73 -9.03 -1.25 5.45
CA ASN A 73 -10.41 -1.48 5.06
C ASN A 73 -10.82 -0.55 3.90
N SER A 74 -11.53 -1.10 2.91
CA SER A 74 -12.18 -0.36 1.83
C SER A 74 -13.62 -0.78 1.60
N ASP A 75 -14.33 -1.18 2.65
CA ASP A 75 -15.79 -1.24 2.68
C ASP A 75 -16.38 -0.10 3.51
N LYS A 76 -17.10 0.80 2.84
CA LYS A 76 -17.55 2.08 3.38
C LYS A 76 -18.45 1.97 4.62
N LEU A 77 -19.13 0.83 4.80
CA LEU A 77 -20.03 0.61 5.94
C LEU A 77 -19.28 0.10 7.17
N GLN A 78 -18.09 -0.48 6.99
CA GLN A 78 -17.26 -1.00 8.08
C GLN A 78 -16.38 0.08 8.74
N PHE A 79 -16.50 1.34 8.33
CA PHE A 79 -15.83 2.47 8.97
C PHE A 79 -16.44 2.83 10.33
N TYR A 80 -17.73 2.54 10.53
CA TYR A 80 -18.47 2.99 11.70
C TYR A 80 -18.36 1.97 12.87
N ASN A 81 -18.16 2.48 14.08
CA ASN A 81 -18.09 1.71 15.32
C ASN A 81 -19.50 1.40 15.85
N GLY A 82 -20.16 0.46 15.19
CA GLY A 82 -21.50 -0.01 15.51
C GLY A 82 -21.95 -1.05 14.50
N LEU A 83 -23.08 -1.69 14.75
CA LEU A 83 -23.71 -2.64 13.81
C LEU A 83 -22.72 -3.69 13.26
N LYS A 84 -21.94 -4.33 14.15
CA LYS A 84 -20.79 -5.17 13.79
C LYS A 84 -21.21 -6.47 13.11
N ILE A 85 -22.34 -7.05 13.52
CA ILE A 85 -22.94 -8.23 12.89
C ILE A 85 -23.51 -7.82 11.53
N THR A 86 -24.38 -6.81 11.51
CA THR A 86 -25.08 -6.27 10.33
C THR A 86 -24.10 -5.84 9.23
N THR A 87 -23.03 -5.12 9.58
CA THR A 87 -21.98 -4.69 8.64
C THR A 87 -20.94 -5.78 8.34
N ASN A 88 -21.03 -6.97 8.97
CA ASN A 88 -20.10 -8.10 8.84
C ASN A 88 -18.63 -7.69 9.10
N GLN A 89 -18.36 -6.95 10.18
CA GLN A 89 -16.99 -6.60 10.58
C GLN A 89 -16.27 -7.85 11.10
N ILE A 90 -15.02 -8.06 10.65
CA ILE A 90 -14.19 -9.19 11.14
C ILE A 90 -13.89 -9.02 12.64
N SER A 91 -14.21 -10.05 13.43
CA SER A 91 -14.08 -10.01 14.90
C SER A 91 -12.61 -9.99 15.32
N ILE A 92 -12.30 -9.45 16.51
CA ILE A 92 -10.91 -9.33 16.99
C ILE A 92 -10.17 -10.68 17.01
N PRO A 93 -10.77 -11.82 17.44
CA PRO A 93 -10.11 -13.12 17.34
C PRO A 93 -9.77 -13.55 15.90
N GLU A 94 -10.70 -13.35 14.95
CA GLU A 94 -10.50 -13.71 13.54
C GLU A 94 -9.42 -12.85 12.83
N ARG A 95 -9.06 -11.69 13.40
CA ARG A 95 -7.95 -10.87 12.89
C ARG A 95 -6.58 -11.51 13.14
N CYS A 96 -6.47 -12.55 13.98
CA CYS A 96 -5.22 -13.24 14.29
C CYS A 96 -4.04 -12.32 14.70
N GLY A 97 -4.34 -11.16 15.31
CA GLY A 97 -3.34 -10.15 15.67
C GLY A 97 -2.87 -9.24 14.52
N VAL A 98 -3.36 -9.41 13.29
CA VAL A 98 -3.03 -8.55 12.15
C VAL A 98 -3.59 -7.13 12.37
N PRO A 99 -2.77 -6.07 12.24
CA PRO A 99 -3.25 -4.69 12.31
C PRO A 99 -4.28 -4.38 11.22
N HIS A 100 -5.37 -3.71 11.62
CA HIS A 100 -6.42 -3.24 10.71
C HIS A 100 -6.58 -1.73 10.88
N HIS A 101 -6.64 -1.03 9.76
CA HIS A 101 -6.83 0.42 9.63
C HIS A 101 -8.18 0.68 8.96
N LEU A 102 -8.83 1.78 9.35
CA LEU A 102 -10.09 2.28 8.81
C LEU A 102 -11.30 1.35 9.08
N LEU A 103 -11.28 0.64 10.20
CA LEU A 103 -12.24 -0.43 10.55
C LEU A 103 -12.84 -0.22 11.95
N GLY A 104 -14.06 0.30 12.01
CA GLY A 104 -14.77 0.58 13.26
C GLY A 104 -14.24 1.80 14.03
N GLU A 105 -13.93 2.88 13.32
CA GLU A 105 -13.28 4.09 13.86
C GLU A 105 -14.22 5.31 13.99
N LEU A 106 -15.24 5.44 13.13
CA LEU A 106 -16.17 6.58 13.13
C LEU A 106 -17.40 6.35 14.03
N PRO A 107 -17.94 7.37 14.72
CA PRO A 107 -19.23 7.24 15.43
C PRO A 107 -20.40 6.91 14.48
N PRO A 108 -21.43 6.14 14.89
CA PRO A 108 -22.57 5.82 14.03
C PRO A 108 -23.37 7.04 13.55
N ASP A 109 -23.49 8.10 14.36
CA ASP A 109 -24.17 9.36 14.03
C ASP A 109 -23.30 10.33 13.21
N ASP A 110 -22.09 9.92 12.77
CA ASP A 110 -21.20 10.75 11.94
C ASP A 110 -21.67 10.81 10.48
N SER A 111 -21.21 11.85 9.78
CA SER A 111 -21.48 12.14 8.37
C SER A 111 -21.01 11.04 7.40
N GLU A 112 -21.59 10.98 6.20
CA GLU A 112 -21.18 9.95 5.22
C GLU A 112 -19.78 10.22 4.68
N LEU A 113 -18.81 9.43 5.15
CA LEU A 113 -17.43 9.47 4.68
C LEU A 113 -17.35 9.45 3.14
N THR A 114 -16.78 10.51 2.58
CA THR A 114 -16.68 10.68 1.13
C THR A 114 -15.52 9.88 0.54
N THR A 115 -15.57 9.71 -0.78
CA THR A 115 -14.45 9.16 -1.58
C THR A 115 -13.16 10.00 -1.47
N SER A 116 -13.27 11.32 -1.24
CA SER A 116 -12.12 12.23 -1.05
C SER A 116 -11.44 12.02 0.31
N GLU A 117 -12.23 11.88 1.37
CA GLU A 117 -11.72 11.62 2.72
C GLU A 117 -11.14 10.22 2.81
N PHE A 118 -11.82 9.21 2.26
CA PHE A 118 -11.26 7.86 2.14
C PHE A 118 -9.92 7.85 1.39
N ARG A 119 -9.83 8.50 0.23
CA ARG A 119 -8.58 8.62 -0.53
C ARG A 119 -7.46 9.21 0.34
N SER A 120 -7.77 10.19 1.17
CA SER A 120 -6.81 10.87 2.03
C SER A 120 -6.37 10.00 3.22
N LEU A 121 -7.33 9.42 3.94
CA LEU A 121 -7.10 8.54 5.10
C LEU A 121 -6.35 7.27 4.69
N ALA A 122 -6.81 6.55 3.66
CA ALA A 122 -6.15 5.33 3.21
C ALA A 122 -4.77 5.58 2.60
N SER A 123 -4.53 6.75 1.98
CA SER A 123 -3.17 7.11 1.55
C SER A 123 -2.24 7.32 2.75
N ARG A 124 -2.71 7.97 3.83
CA ARG A 124 -1.95 8.10 5.07
C ARG A 124 -1.63 6.71 5.65
N SER A 125 -2.63 5.85 5.81
CA SER A 125 -2.43 4.47 6.30
C SER A 125 -1.40 3.71 5.46
N ILE A 126 -1.49 3.77 4.12
CA ILE A 126 -0.51 3.14 3.21
C ILE A 126 0.91 3.67 3.45
N SER A 127 1.10 4.99 3.52
CA SER A 127 2.41 5.60 3.78
C SER A 127 2.98 5.20 5.15
N GLU A 128 2.15 5.14 6.19
CA GLU A 128 2.56 4.73 7.54
C GLU A 128 2.91 3.23 7.63
N ILE A 129 2.14 2.36 6.95
CA ILE A 129 2.44 0.92 6.85
C ILE A 129 3.76 0.68 6.12
N THR A 130 3.98 1.35 4.97
CA THR A 130 5.26 1.27 4.24
C THR A 130 6.43 1.82 5.06
N ALA A 131 6.22 2.90 5.85
CA ALA A 131 7.25 3.45 6.72
C ALA A 131 7.67 2.50 7.86
N ARG A 132 6.81 1.55 8.25
CA ARG A 132 7.14 0.44 9.16
C ARG A 132 7.83 -0.75 8.47
N GLY A 133 8.02 -0.71 7.15
CA GLY A 133 8.53 -1.82 6.35
C GLY A 133 7.50 -2.93 6.08
N ASN A 134 6.23 -2.71 6.42
CA ASN A 134 5.15 -3.68 6.25
C ASN A 134 4.43 -3.50 4.90
N LEU A 135 3.70 -4.54 4.48
CA LEU A 135 2.98 -4.56 3.20
C LEU A 135 1.54 -4.02 3.34
N PRO A 136 1.15 -2.93 2.64
CA PRO A 136 -0.23 -2.46 2.64
C PRO A 136 -1.15 -3.41 1.84
N ILE A 137 -2.16 -3.98 2.50
CA ILE A 137 -3.15 -4.87 1.90
C ILE A 137 -4.54 -4.22 2.01
N ILE A 138 -5.11 -3.79 0.89
CA ILE A 138 -6.43 -3.15 0.86
C ILE A 138 -7.49 -4.24 0.66
N ALA A 139 -8.49 -4.32 1.53
CA ALA A 139 -9.57 -5.30 1.44
C ALA A 139 -10.93 -4.65 1.70
N GLY A 140 -11.92 -4.89 0.82
CA GLY A 140 -13.27 -4.36 1.00
C GLY A 140 -14.14 -4.46 -0.25
N GLY A 141 -15.44 -4.15 -0.12
CA GLY A 141 -16.43 -4.26 -1.19
C GLY A 141 -16.80 -2.96 -1.90
N SER A 142 -16.28 -1.80 -1.46
CA SER A 142 -16.64 -0.50 -2.04
C SER A 142 -15.71 -0.12 -3.19
N ASN A 143 -15.99 -0.65 -4.39
CA ASN A 143 -15.19 -0.39 -5.60
C ASN A 143 -15.03 1.12 -5.95
N SER A 144 -15.93 2.00 -5.50
CA SER A 144 -15.82 3.47 -5.62
C SER A 144 -14.73 4.05 -4.73
N PHE A 145 -14.53 3.50 -3.52
CA PHE A 145 -13.45 3.84 -2.62
C PHE A 145 -12.11 3.35 -3.21
N ILE A 146 -12.05 2.10 -3.67
CA ILE A 146 -10.86 1.53 -4.33
C ILE A 146 -10.44 2.40 -5.55
N HIS A 147 -11.40 2.76 -6.41
CA HIS A 147 -11.15 3.69 -7.52
C HIS A 147 -10.60 5.04 -7.03
N ALA A 148 -11.28 5.70 -6.08
CA ALA A 148 -10.89 7.01 -5.57
C ALA A 148 -9.50 7.02 -4.93
N LEU A 149 -9.10 5.93 -4.26
CA LEU A 149 -7.78 5.76 -3.69
C LEU A 149 -6.70 5.62 -4.78
N LEU A 150 -6.91 4.75 -5.78
CA LEU A 150 -5.84 4.32 -6.67
C LEU A 150 -5.59 5.24 -7.87
N VAL A 151 -6.61 5.80 -8.52
CA VAL A 151 -6.39 6.57 -9.76
C VAL A 151 -5.52 7.80 -9.50
N ASN A 152 -4.62 8.13 -10.42
CA ASN A 152 -3.71 9.26 -10.26
C ASN A 152 -4.49 10.59 -10.13
N HIS A 153 -5.22 10.94 -11.18
CA HIS A 153 -6.15 12.07 -11.19
C HIS A 153 -7.55 11.61 -10.74
N PHE A 154 -7.97 12.01 -9.54
CA PHE A 154 -9.31 11.73 -9.01
C PHE A 154 -10.20 12.98 -9.08
N ASN A 155 -11.41 12.83 -9.61
CA ASN A 155 -12.44 13.87 -9.63
C ASN A 155 -13.61 13.44 -8.71
N PRO A 156 -13.88 14.15 -7.60
CA PRO A 156 -14.96 13.79 -6.68
C PRO A 156 -16.37 14.00 -7.25
N GLN A 157 -16.52 14.83 -8.28
CA GLN A 157 -17.80 15.09 -8.96
C GLN A 157 -18.13 14.03 -10.04
N SER A 158 -17.22 13.08 -10.30
CA SER A 158 -17.42 12.02 -11.29
C SER A 158 -17.63 10.66 -10.62
N TYR A 159 -18.74 9.99 -10.96
CA TYR A 159 -19.01 8.64 -10.51
C TYR A 159 -18.52 7.60 -11.54
N PRO A 160 -17.43 6.84 -11.26
CA PRO A 160 -16.74 6.02 -12.27
C PRO A 160 -17.56 4.82 -12.79
N PHE A 161 -18.65 4.47 -12.11
CA PHE A 161 -19.53 3.35 -12.49
C PHE A 161 -20.88 3.84 -13.06
N SER A 162 -20.95 5.05 -13.61
CA SER A 162 -22.00 5.40 -14.58
C SER A 162 -21.80 4.63 -15.90
N SER A 163 -22.79 4.69 -16.79
CA SER A 163 -22.74 4.19 -18.16
C SER A 163 -21.59 4.83 -18.96
N GLU A 164 -21.48 6.15 -18.88
CA GLU A 164 -20.64 6.97 -19.77
C GLU A 164 -19.22 7.23 -19.25
N ALA A 165 -18.96 7.07 -17.95
CA ALA A 165 -17.63 7.35 -17.39
C ALA A 165 -16.59 6.33 -17.88
N SER A 166 -15.51 6.82 -18.51
CA SER A 166 -14.26 6.07 -18.64
C SER A 166 -13.57 5.98 -17.27
N ILE A 167 -12.80 4.91 -17.06
CA ILE A 167 -11.97 4.72 -15.87
C ILE A 167 -10.50 4.76 -16.30
N SER A 168 -9.67 5.49 -15.56
CA SER A 168 -8.24 5.58 -15.85
C SER A 168 -7.49 4.31 -15.41
N SER A 169 -6.51 3.90 -16.22
CA SER A 169 -5.52 2.89 -15.90
C SER A 169 -4.22 3.45 -15.30
N ASP A 170 -4.06 4.78 -15.20
CA ASP A 170 -2.93 5.38 -14.48
C ASP A 170 -3.23 5.45 -12.97
N LEU A 171 -2.42 4.70 -12.22
CA LEU A 171 -2.56 4.48 -10.79
C LEU A 171 -1.38 5.10 -10.02
N ARG A 172 -1.65 5.59 -8.80
CA ARG A 172 -0.66 6.22 -7.91
C ARG A 172 0.37 5.23 -7.35
N TYR A 173 -0.05 3.98 -7.22
CA TYR A 173 0.66 2.90 -6.55
C TYR A 173 0.98 1.79 -7.57
N GLU A 174 2.06 1.04 -7.37
CA GLU A 174 2.20 -0.22 -8.10
C GLU A 174 1.24 -1.24 -7.46
N CYS A 175 0.28 -1.73 -8.23
CA CYS A 175 -0.88 -2.45 -7.70
C CYS A 175 -0.86 -3.94 -8.07
N CYS A 176 -1.00 -4.80 -7.07
CA CYS A 176 -1.26 -6.23 -7.24
C CYS A 176 -2.72 -6.54 -6.96
N PHE A 177 -3.52 -6.71 -8.02
CA PHE A 177 -4.97 -6.95 -7.91
C PHE A 177 -5.31 -8.43 -7.84
N LEU A 178 -5.86 -8.87 -6.71
CA LEU A 178 -6.41 -10.20 -6.47
C LEU A 178 -7.94 -10.10 -6.38
N TRP A 179 -8.67 -10.70 -7.33
CA TRP A 179 -10.13 -10.79 -7.28
C TRP A 179 -10.57 -12.21 -6.92
N VAL A 180 -11.17 -12.36 -5.74
CA VAL A 180 -11.82 -13.59 -5.29
C VAL A 180 -13.23 -13.66 -5.89
N ASP A 181 -13.39 -14.55 -6.87
CA ASP A 181 -14.61 -14.78 -7.63
C ASP A 181 -15.35 -16.04 -7.15
N VAL A 182 -16.68 -16.03 -7.21
CA VAL A 182 -17.55 -17.15 -6.84
C VAL A 182 -18.74 -17.14 -7.79
N SER A 183 -19.05 -18.28 -8.40
CA SER A 183 -20.18 -18.40 -9.34
C SER A 183 -21.48 -17.95 -8.69
N VAL A 184 -22.23 -17.07 -9.37
CA VAL A 184 -23.36 -16.31 -8.80
C VAL A 184 -24.38 -17.18 -8.05
N SER A 185 -24.73 -18.36 -8.56
CA SER A 185 -25.68 -19.28 -7.91
C SER A 185 -25.19 -19.76 -6.54
N VAL A 186 -23.94 -20.25 -6.46
CA VAL A 186 -23.29 -20.68 -5.21
C VAL A 186 -23.12 -19.51 -4.25
N LEU A 187 -22.77 -18.32 -4.78
CA LEU A 187 -22.63 -17.12 -3.96
C LEU A 187 -23.97 -16.69 -3.35
N PHE A 188 -25.07 -16.74 -4.11
CA PHE A 188 -26.40 -16.38 -3.61
C PHE A 188 -26.92 -17.36 -2.57
N GLU A 189 -26.71 -18.67 -2.77
CA GLU A 189 -27.04 -19.70 -1.78
C GLU A 189 -26.26 -19.49 -0.47
N TYR A 190 -24.95 -19.23 -0.56
CA TYR A 190 -24.11 -18.91 0.60
C TYR A 190 -24.55 -17.62 1.29
N LEU A 191 -24.85 -16.56 0.53
CA LEU A 191 -25.26 -15.27 1.09
C LEU A 191 -26.58 -15.36 1.85
N SER A 192 -27.54 -16.16 1.40
CA SER A 192 -28.77 -16.42 2.17
C SER A 192 -28.47 -17.10 3.50
N LYS A 193 -27.73 -18.21 3.49
CA LYS A 193 -27.34 -18.94 4.71
C LYS A 193 -26.54 -18.05 5.67
N ARG A 194 -25.71 -17.14 5.15
CA ARG A 194 -24.98 -16.16 5.96
C ARG A 194 -25.91 -15.11 6.58
N VAL A 195 -26.95 -14.65 5.87
CA VAL A 195 -27.97 -13.77 6.46
C VAL A 195 -28.72 -14.50 7.58
N ASP A 196 -29.12 -15.76 7.36
CA ASP A 196 -29.76 -16.58 8.40
C ASP A 196 -28.86 -16.71 9.65
N GLN A 197 -27.58 -17.03 9.46
CA GLN A 197 -26.57 -17.06 10.53
C GLN A 197 -26.35 -15.70 11.21
N MET A 198 -26.47 -14.58 10.49
CA MET A 198 -26.39 -13.24 11.07
C MET A 198 -27.60 -12.96 11.96
N MET A 199 -28.82 -13.34 11.55
CA MET A 199 -30.02 -13.26 12.39
C MET A 199 -29.86 -14.13 13.65
N GLU A 200 -29.44 -15.39 13.50
CA GLU A 200 -29.14 -16.32 14.62
C GLU A 200 -28.06 -15.79 15.58
N SER A 201 -27.14 -14.95 15.09
CA SER A 201 -26.04 -14.38 15.88
C SER A 201 -26.39 -13.08 16.61
N GLY A 202 -27.63 -12.57 16.48
CA GLY A 202 -28.10 -11.35 17.16
C GLY A 202 -28.25 -10.11 16.28
N MET A 203 -28.31 -10.24 14.95
CA MET A 203 -28.53 -9.09 14.04
C MET A 203 -29.90 -8.42 14.26
N PHE A 204 -30.93 -9.15 14.71
CA PHE A 204 -32.23 -8.54 15.00
C PHE A 204 -32.14 -7.59 16.20
N GLU A 205 -31.52 -8.04 17.28
CA GLU A 205 -31.29 -7.28 18.51
C GLU A 205 -30.36 -6.08 18.24
N GLU A 206 -29.29 -6.27 17.46
CA GLU A 206 -28.36 -5.21 17.06
C GLU A 206 -29.07 -4.10 16.26
N LEU A 207 -30.04 -4.45 15.41
CA LEU A 207 -30.87 -3.50 14.68
C LEU A 207 -31.99 -2.89 15.55
N ALA A 208 -32.53 -3.64 16.51
CA ALA A 208 -33.56 -3.18 17.44
C ALA A 208 -33.03 -2.14 18.43
N ASP A 209 -31.82 -2.33 18.97
CA ASP A 209 -31.15 -1.35 19.83
C ASP A 209 -30.69 -0.10 19.06
N PHE A 210 -30.43 -0.24 17.74
CA PHE A 210 -30.09 0.89 16.86
C PHE A 210 -31.33 1.66 16.34
N TYR A 211 -32.53 1.07 16.42
CA TYR A 211 -33.74 1.67 15.88
C TYR A 211 -34.15 2.94 16.65
N ASN A 212 -34.26 4.06 15.92
CA ASN A 212 -34.74 5.33 16.47
C ASN A 212 -35.94 5.84 15.64
N PRO A 213 -37.17 5.87 16.20
CA PRO A 213 -38.35 6.31 15.46
C PRO A 213 -38.28 7.80 15.05
N ARG A 214 -37.45 8.63 15.72
CA ARG A 214 -37.23 10.03 15.35
C ARG A 214 -36.50 10.19 14.00
N TYR A 215 -35.85 9.15 13.50
CA TYR A 215 -35.21 9.16 12.18
C TYR A 215 -36.19 8.77 11.05
N SER A 216 -37.43 8.38 11.38
CA SER A 216 -38.47 8.10 10.39
C SER A 216 -38.83 9.33 9.56
N GLY A 217 -38.86 9.19 8.23
CA GLY A 217 -39.05 10.29 7.28
C GLY A 217 -37.87 11.28 7.16
N SER A 218 -36.79 11.11 7.93
CA SER A 218 -35.63 12.01 7.90
C SER A 218 -34.63 11.66 6.80
N THR A 219 -33.86 12.65 6.35
CA THR A 219 -32.73 12.45 5.43
C THR A 219 -31.53 11.74 6.07
N ILE A 220 -31.53 11.52 7.39
CA ILE A 220 -30.45 10.79 8.09
C ILE A 220 -30.37 9.35 7.57
N ARG A 221 -31.53 8.71 7.30
CA ARG A 221 -31.61 7.35 6.76
C ARG A 221 -30.99 7.17 5.36
N THR A 222 -30.70 8.24 4.62
CA THR A 222 -30.02 8.15 3.31
C THR A 222 -28.49 8.31 3.38
N HIS A 223 -27.92 8.46 4.58
CA HIS A 223 -26.51 8.80 4.81
C HIS A 223 -25.81 7.83 5.78
N GLY A 224 -24.48 7.84 5.74
CA GLY A 224 -23.62 7.17 6.72
C GLY A 224 -23.90 5.67 6.90
N ILE A 225 -23.92 5.24 8.16
CA ILE A 225 -24.17 3.85 8.56
C ILE A 225 -25.59 3.38 8.23
N HIS A 226 -26.60 4.27 8.19
CA HIS A 226 -28.01 3.93 7.93
C HIS A 226 -28.26 3.30 6.55
N LYS A 227 -27.28 3.40 5.64
CA LYS A 227 -27.29 2.78 4.30
C LYS A 227 -26.94 1.28 4.32
N THR A 228 -26.78 0.68 5.49
CA THR A 228 -26.45 -0.74 5.66
C THR A 228 -27.68 -1.61 5.43
N ILE A 229 -27.54 -2.62 4.57
CA ILE A 229 -28.57 -3.63 4.30
C ILE A 229 -28.90 -4.34 5.62
N GLY A 230 -30.17 -4.33 6.01
CA GLY A 230 -30.65 -4.64 7.35
C GLY A 230 -31.43 -3.47 7.94
N ILE A 231 -30.90 -2.25 7.86
CA ILE A 231 -31.51 -1.08 8.51
C ILE A 231 -32.78 -0.63 7.76
N PRO A 232 -32.80 -0.35 6.43
CA PRO A 232 -34.03 0.05 5.75
C PRO A 232 -35.12 -1.03 5.74
N GLU A 233 -34.74 -2.30 5.78
CA GLU A 233 -35.64 -3.45 5.87
C GLU A 233 -36.30 -3.51 7.26
N PHE A 234 -35.51 -3.56 8.33
CA PHE A 234 -36.07 -3.59 9.68
C PHE A 234 -36.65 -2.26 10.17
N ASP A 235 -36.24 -1.10 9.62
CA ASP A 235 -36.88 0.20 9.89
C ASP A 235 -38.37 0.21 9.55
N ARG A 236 -38.78 -0.57 8.52
CA ARG A 236 -40.18 -0.76 8.14
C ARG A 236 -40.87 -1.73 9.10
N TYR A 237 -40.24 -2.86 9.41
CA TYR A 237 -40.75 -3.80 10.42
C TYR A 237 -41.01 -3.10 11.77
N PHE A 238 -40.02 -2.39 12.31
CA PHE A 238 -40.10 -1.69 13.59
C PHE A 238 -41.07 -0.49 13.60
N SER A 239 -41.43 0.06 12.43
CA SER A 239 -42.51 1.07 12.35
C SER A 239 -43.92 0.48 12.52
N LEU A 240 -44.07 -0.84 12.32
CA LEU A 240 -45.31 -1.58 12.58
C LEU A 240 -45.26 -2.31 13.94
N TYR A 241 -44.09 -2.87 14.29
CA TYR A 241 -43.86 -3.68 15.48
C TYR A 241 -42.61 -3.17 16.23
N PRO A 242 -42.72 -2.11 17.04
CA PRO A 242 -41.56 -1.49 17.70
C PRO A 242 -40.74 -2.44 18.59
N PRO A 243 -39.46 -2.14 18.85
CA PRO A 243 -38.63 -2.90 19.79
C PRO A 243 -39.22 -2.96 21.21
N GLU A 244 -39.42 -4.17 21.73
CA GLU A 244 -40.01 -4.43 23.05
C GLU A 244 -39.08 -5.32 23.88
N LYS A 245 -38.54 -4.77 24.98
CA LYS A 245 -37.40 -5.36 25.72
C LYS A 245 -37.63 -6.74 26.36
N ASN A 246 -38.86 -7.27 26.35
CA ASN A 246 -39.24 -8.51 27.05
C ASN A 246 -40.08 -9.49 26.20
N HIS A 247 -40.41 -9.17 24.94
CA HIS A 247 -41.33 -10.01 24.15
C HIS A 247 -40.58 -11.10 23.37
N LYS A 248 -41.00 -12.36 23.48
CA LYS A 248 -40.34 -13.48 22.80
C LYS A 248 -40.91 -13.69 21.41
N VAL A 249 -40.05 -14.06 20.45
CA VAL A 249 -40.43 -14.43 19.07
C VAL A 249 -41.50 -15.54 19.03
N SER A 250 -41.51 -16.44 20.02
CA SER A 250 -42.56 -17.46 20.18
C SER A 250 -43.96 -16.87 20.33
N GLU A 251 -44.10 -15.75 21.04
CA GLU A 251 -45.36 -15.09 21.43
C GLU A 251 -45.94 -14.22 20.30
N TRP A 252 -45.17 -13.91 19.27
CA TRP A 252 -45.62 -13.10 18.14
C TRP A 252 -46.79 -13.77 17.39
N ASP A 253 -47.77 -13.00 16.96
CA ASP A 253 -48.82 -13.46 16.08
C ASP A 253 -48.29 -13.78 14.65
N GLN A 254 -49.16 -14.32 13.80
CA GLN A 254 -48.81 -14.74 12.45
C GLN A 254 -48.47 -13.56 11.51
N ALA A 255 -49.04 -12.37 11.73
CA ALA A 255 -48.75 -11.19 10.92
C ALA A 255 -47.40 -10.57 11.30
N ARG A 256 -47.05 -10.52 12.60
CA ARG A 256 -45.72 -10.10 13.07
C ARG A 256 -44.63 -11.08 12.64
N LYS A 257 -44.92 -12.39 12.60
CA LYS A 257 -44.01 -13.40 12.03
C LYS A 257 -43.83 -13.24 10.52
N ALA A 258 -44.91 -13.09 9.75
CA ALA A 258 -44.82 -12.88 8.30
C ALA A 258 -44.05 -11.60 7.93
N ALA A 259 -44.27 -10.48 8.64
CA ALA A 259 -43.54 -9.24 8.40
C ALA A 259 -42.05 -9.32 8.76
N TYR A 260 -41.67 -10.15 9.74
CA TYR A 260 -40.27 -10.45 10.05
C TYR A 260 -39.62 -11.27 8.94
N GLU A 261 -40.31 -12.32 8.47
CA GLU A 261 -39.85 -13.18 7.36
C GLU A 261 -39.69 -12.39 6.06
N GLU A 262 -40.61 -11.45 5.77
CA GLU A 262 -40.52 -10.52 4.63
C GLU A 262 -39.28 -9.62 4.73
N ALA A 263 -39.01 -9.00 5.89
CA ALA A 263 -37.83 -8.16 6.09
C ALA A 263 -36.52 -8.96 5.94
N VAL A 264 -36.45 -10.17 6.49
CA VAL A 264 -35.28 -11.08 6.34
C VAL A 264 -35.09 -11.51 4.88
N GLN A 265 -36.18 -11.76 4.13
CA GLN A 265 -36.11 -12.07 2.71
C GLN A 265 -35.63 -10.87 1.87
N GLU A 266 -36.08 -9.65 2.17
CA GLU A 266 -35.62 -8.46 1.47
C GLU A 266 -34.11 -8.21 1.70
N ILE A 267 -33.59 -8.45 2.91
CA ILE A 267 -32.15 -8.39 3.22
C ILE A 267 -31.35 -9.36 2.33
N LYS A 268 -31.84 -10.60 2.12
CA LYS A 268 -31.20 -11.58 1.24
C LYS A 268 -31.16 -11.07 -0.20
N GLU A 269 -32.28 -10.56 -0.72
CA GLU A 269 -32.36 -10.03 -2.07
C GLU A 269 -31.50 -8.78 -2.28
N ASN A 270 -31.51 -7.84 -1.33
CA ASN A 270 -30.68 -6.64 -1.40
C ASN A 270 -29.19 -7.00 -1.31
N THR A 271 -28.83 -8.02 -0.53
CA THR A 271 -27.48 -8.59 -0.48
C THR A 271 -27.08 -9.23 -1.81
N TRP A 272 -27.96 -9.99 -2.48
CA TRP A 272 -27.73 -10.52 -3.83
C TRP A 272 -27.58 -9.39 -4.88
N ARG A 273 -28.44 -8.37 -4.83
CA ARG A 273 -28.40 -7.17 -5.69
C ARG A 273 -27.08 -6.41 -5.52
N LEU A 274 -26.57 -6.30 -4.29
CA LEU A 274 -25.26 -5.73 -3.98
C LEU A 274 -24.12 -6.58 -4.56
N ALA A 275 -24.13 -7.89 -4.33
CA ALA A 275 -23.12 -8.82 -4.83
C ALA A 275 -23.00 -8.77 -6.36
N LYS A 276 -24.13 -8.79 -7.08
CA LYS A 276 -24.17 -8.63 -8.54
C LYS A 276 -23.56 -7.30 -8.99
N LYS A 277 -24.00 -6.18 -8.39
CA LYS A 277 -23.45 -4.84 -8.67
C LYS A 277 -21.96 -4.71 -8.36
N GLN A 278 -21.43 -5.47 -7.39
CA GLN A 278 -20.00 -5.51 -7.10
C GLN A 278 -19.23 -6.26 -8.21
N ILE A 279 -19.72 -7.40 -8.69
CA ILE A 279 -19.12 -8.16 -9.80
C ILE A 279 -19.11 -7.31 -11.08
N GLU A 280 -20.24 -6.69 -11.44
CA GLU A 280 -20.37 -5.80 -12.61
C GLU A 280 -19.31 -4.67 -12.59
N ARG A 281 -19.08 -4.07 -11.42
CA ARG A 281 -18.07 -3.01 -11.23
C ARG A 281 -16.63 -3.53 -11.32
N ILE A 282 -16.34 -4.73 -10.81
CA ILE A 282 -15.01 -5.36 -10.94
C ILE A 282 -14.72 -5.69 -12.41
N MET A 283 -15.73 -6.20 -13.13
CA MET A 283 -15.63 -6.42 -14.58
C MET A 283 -15.36 -5.10 -15.33
N LYS A 284 -16.03 -3.99 -14.98
CA LYS A 284 -15.76 -2.67 -15.59
C LYS A 284 -14.33 -2.18 -15.31
N LEU A 285 -13.78 -2.41 -14.11
CA LEU A 285 -12.38 -2.08 -13.81
C LEU A 285 -11.43 -2.92 -14.68
N LYS A 286 -11.66 -4.23 -14.79
CA LYS A 286 -10.86 -5.12 -15.62
C LYS A 286 -10.91 -4.76 -17.11
N SER A 287 -12.09 -4.43 -17.65
CA SER A 287 -12.21 -3.97 -19.05
C SER A 287 -11.63 -2.58 -19.29
N SER A 288 -11.41 -1.79 -18.23
CA SER A 288 -10.70 -0.51 -18.27
C SER A 288 -9.17 -0.65 -18.12
N GLY A 289 -8.62 -1.84 -18.39
CA GLY A 289 -7.17 -2.09 -18.45
C GLY A 289 -6.49 -2.37 -17.10
N TRP A 290 -7.24 -2.57 -16.02
CA TRP A 290 -6.65 -2.98 -14.73
C TRP A 290 -6.29 -4.48 -14.77
N ASP A 291 -5.05 -4.86 -14.46
CA ASP A 291 -4.57 -6.26 -14.46
C ASP A 291 -5.10 -7.05 -13.25
N ILE A 292 -6.40 -7.34 -13.25
CA ILE A 292 -7.09 -8.03 -12.17
C ILE A 292 -6.94 -9.54 -12.32
N GLN A 293 -6.07 -10.13 -11.49
CA GLN A 293 -5.84 -11.57 -11.40
C GLN A 293 -7.03 -12.23 -10.69
N ARG A 294 -7.69 -13.19 -11.34
CA ARG A 294 -8.93 -13.82 -10.85
C ARG A 294 -8.65 -15.16 -10.17
N LEU A 295 -9.20 -15.34 -8.98
CA LEU A 295 -9.08 -16.53 -8.14
C LEU A 295 -10.47 -17.16 -8.01
N ASP A 296 -10.67 -18.38 -8.49
CA ASP A 296 -11.96 -19.06 -8.36
C ASP A 296 -12.08 -19.77 -7.00
N ALA A 297 -12.91 -19.19 -6.13
CA ALA A 297 -13.26 -19.78 -4.84
C ALA A 297 -14.50 -20.69 -4.91
N THR A 298 -15.21 -20.77 -6.04
CA THR A 298 -16.42 -21.59 -6.21
C THR A 298 -16.26 -23.04 -5.71
N PRO A 299 -15.14 -23.76 -5.97
CA PRO A 299 -14.96 -25.12 -5.47
C PRO A 299 -14.88 -25.21 -3.94
N SER A 300 -14.31 -24.19 -3.29
CA SER A 300 -14.24 -24.10 -1.82
C SER A 300 -15.63 -23.89 -1.24
N PHE A 301 -16.42 -22.96 -1.78
CA PHE A 301 -17.77 -22.66 -1.30
C PHE A 301 -18.73 -23.85 -1.47
N ARG A 302 -18.71 -24.53 -2.63
CA ARG A 302 -19.56 -25.73 -2.87
C ARG A 302 -19.29 -26.89 -1.90
N ARG A 303 -18.08 -26.99 -1.35
CA ARG A 303 -17.66 -28.10 -0.46
C ARG A 303 -17.35 -27.66 0.97
N SER A 304 -17.55 -26.38 1.30
CA SER A 304 -17.18 -25.74 2.58
C SER A 304 -15.77 -26.11 3.09
N SER A 305 -14.81 -26.30 2.18
CA SER A 305 -13.50 -26.89 2.49
C SER A 305 -12.38 -25.84 2.52
N ARG A 306 -11.61 -25.83 3.62
CA ARG A 306 -10.39 -25.02 3.79
C ARG A 306 -9.23 -25.55 2.94
N GLU A 307 -9.08 -26.86 2.80
CA GLU A 307 -8.05 -27.47 1.94
C GLU A 307 -8.17 -27.01 0.47
N ILE A 308 -9.43 -26.92 -0.01
CA ILE A 308 -9.72 -26.43 -1.36
C ILE A 308 -9.48 -24.92 -1.47
N TRP A 309 -9.86 -24.15 -0.44
CA TRP A 309 -9.55 -22.71 -0.36
C TRP A 309 -8.03 -22.45 -0.43
N ASP A 310 -7.26 -23.18 0.37
CA ASP A 310 -5.81 -23.01 0.41
C ASP A 310 -5.19 -23.29 -0.97
N LYS A 311 -5.64 -24.37 -1.63
CA LYS A 311 -5.13 -24.75 -2.95
C LYS A 311 -5.58 -23.83 -4.10
N THR A 312 -6.85 -23.41 -4.17
CA THR A 312 -7.36 -22.65 -5.34
C THR A 312 -7.34 -21.13 -5.17
N VAL A 313 -7.23 -20.63 -3.93
CA VAL A 313 -7.26 -19.19 -3.64
C VAL A 313 -5.96 -18.74 -2.99
N LEU A 314 -5.55 -19.33 -1.86
CA LEU A 314 -4.43 -18.81 -1.07
C LEU A 314 -3.07 -19.03 -1.76
N ASP A 315 -2.76 -20.25 -2.17
CA ASP A 315 -1.45 -20.55 -2.75
C ASP A 315 -1.24 -19.90 -4.12
N GLU A 316 -2.30 -19.72 -4.92
CA GLU A 316 -2.24 -18.90 -6.14
C GLU A 316 -2.03 -17.42 -5.82
N SER A 317 -2.74 -16.87 -4.81
CA SER A 317 -2.50 -15.50 -4.32
C SER A 317 -1.05 -15.31 -3.87
N VAL A 318 -0.48 -16.27 -3.13
CA VAL A 318 0.89 -16.25 -2.64
C VAL A 318 1.90 -16.33 -3.79
N LYS A 319 1.63 -17.09 -4.86
CA LYS A 319 2.45 -17.11 -6.08
C LYS A 319 2.39 -15.79 -6.85
N VAL A 320 1.24 -15.11 -6.87
CA VAL A 320 1.09 -13.78 -7.49
C VAL A 320 1.82 -12.71 -6.67
N VAL A 321 1.56 -12.63 -5.37
CA VAL A 321 2.18 -11.65 -4.46
C VAL A 321 3.71 -11.83 -4.39
N LYS A 322 4.22 -13.07 -4.28
CA LYS A 322 5.68 -13.31 -4.34
C LYS A 322 6.31 -12.77 -5.62
N ARG A 323 5.71 -13.01 -6.79
CA ARG A 323 6.22 -12.50 -8.08
C ARG A 323 6.14 -10.97 -8.15
N PHE A 324 5.08 -10.36 -7.62
CA PHE A 324 4.92 -8.91 -7.55
C PHE A 324 5.99 -8.23 -6.69
N LEU A 325 6.23 -8.74 -5.48
CA LEU A 325 7.25 -8.20 -4.57
C LEU A 325 8.67 -8.37 -5.13
N VAL A 326 8.97 -9.51 -5.77
CA VAL A 326 10.32 -9.83 -6.29
C VAL A 326 10.70 -9.06 -7.57
N LYS A 327 9.75 -8.42 -8.27
CA LYS A 327 10.01 -7.72 -9.55
C LYS A 327 11.16 -6.69 -9.51
N ASP A 328 11.43 -6.08 -8.36
CA ASP A 328 12.44 -5.02 -8.24
C ASP A 328 13.86 -5.57 -8.01
N ASN A 329 13.97 -6.83 -7.57
CA ASN A 329 15.25 -7.48 -7.29
C ASN A 329 15.98 -7.98 -8.55
N VAL A 330 15.47 -7.70 -9.75
CA VAL A 330 16.22 -7.87 -11.01
C VAL A 330 17.15 -6.68 -11.20
N GLY A 331 18.15 -6.57 -10.30
CA GLY A 331 19.24 -5.61 -10.44
C GLY A 331 19.99 -5.82 -11.76
N VAL A 332 20.54 -4.73 -12.31
CA VAL A 332 21.21 -4.71 -13.62
C VAL A 332 22.31 -5.78 -13.69
N ILE A 333 22.09 -6.80 -14.52
CA ILE A 333 23.10 -7.83 -14.81
C ILE A 333 24.12 -7.22 -15.76
N PHE A 334 25.25 -6.75 -15.21
CA PHE A 334 26.40 -6.32 -16.00
C PHE A 334 27.07 -7.52 -16.66
N THR A 335 26.71 -7.80 -17.92
CA THR A 335 27.40 -8.78 -18.77
C THR A 335 28.77 -8.25 -19.20
N VAL A 336 29.79 -8.50 -18.38
CA VAL A 336 31.18 -8.20 -18.72
C VAL A 336 31.66 -9.20 -19.78
N HIS A 337 31.74 -8.76 -21.04
CA HIS A 337 32.40 -9.54 -22.08
C HIS A 337 33.92 -9.54 -21.86
N PRO A 338 34.60 -10.71 -21.94
CA PRO A 338 36.06 -10.76 -21.89
C PRO A 338 36.63 -10.15 -23.17
N ALA A 339 37.28 -8.99 -23.06
CA ALA A 339 37.90 -8.31 -24.19
C ALA A 339 39.21 -9.01 -24.59
N SER A 340 39.18 -9.71 -25.73
CA SER A 340 40.40 -10.23 -26.36
C SER A 340 41.24 -9.10 -26.94
N GLN A 341 42.40 -8.83 -26.32
CA GLN A 341 43.49 -7.96 -26.81
C GLN A 341 43.10 -6.50 -27.16
N VAL A 342 43.24 -5.60 -26.19
CA VAL A 342 43.53 -4.16 -26.45
C VAL A 342 44.61 -3.70 -25.46
N ASN A 343 45.63 -2.99 -25.96
CA ASN A 343 46.69 -2.42 -25.13
C ASN A 343 46.26 -1.09 -24.49
N ALA A 344 46.74 -0.86 -23.26
CA ALA A 344 46.91 0.43 -22.56
C ALA A 344 45.90 1.59 -22.78
N ALA A 345 45.25 1.98 -21.68
CA ALA A 345 44.65 3.30 -21.44
C ALA A 345 43.50 3.77 -22.36
N GLY A 346 42.28 3.29 -22.08
CA GLY A 346 41.04 3.93 -22.54
C GLY A 346 39.81 3.04 -22.53
N PHE A 347 38.97 3.11 -21.48
CA PHE A 347 37.66 2.45 -21.48
C PHE A 347 36.60 3.35 -22.13
N VAL A 348 36.18 3.03 -23.35
CA VAL A 348 35.07 3.71 -24.04
C VAL A 348 33.79 2.89 -23.87
N LEU A 349 32.92 3.29 -22.94
CA LEU A 349 31.63 2.65 -22.70
C LEU A 349 30.58 3.14 -23.72
N CYS A 350 30.45 2.46 -24.85
CA CYS A 350 29.55 2.87 -25.93
C CYS A 350 28.07 2.52 -25.63
N LEU A 351 27.39 3.39 -24.88
CA LEU A 351 25.95 3.29 -24.62
C LEU A 351 25.12 3.90 -25.77
N ARG A 352 24.09 3.17 -26.25
CA ARG A 352 23.08 3.71 -27.18
C ARG A 352 22.10 4.66 -26.48
N HIS A 353 22.55 5.90 -26.24
CA HIS A 353 21.80 7.12 -25.89
C HIS A 353 20.77 7.10 -24.73
N PRO A 354 20.63 8.20 -23.96
CA PRO A 354 21.48 9.40 -23.92
C PRO A 354 22.73 9.19 -23.03
N PRO A 355 23.77 10.02 -23.15
CA PRO A 355 25.04 9.82 -22.45
C PRO A 355 25.02 10.33 -21.00
N VAL A 356 25.75 9.62 -20.13
CA VAL A 356 26.28 10.15 -18.86
C VAL A 356 27.78 9.83 -18.86
N GLU A 357 28.62 10.86 -18.88
CA GLU A 357 30.08 10.68 -18.83
C GLU A 357 30.54 10.47 -17.39
N LEU A 358 31.16 9.31 -17.11
CA LEU A 358 31.82 9.02 -15.85
C LEU A 358 33.33 8.97 -16.06
N VAL A 359 33.99 10.11 -15.85
CA VAL A 359 35.45 10.23 -15.89
C VAL A 359 36.04 9.76 -14.56
N PHE A 360 36.60 8.56 -14.54
CA PHE A 360 37.38 8.06 -13.40
C PHE A 360 38.80 8.64 -13.44
N CYS A 361 39.13 9.51 -12.49
CA CYS A 361 40.49 9.96 -12.26
C CYS A 361 41.22 8.91 -11.38
N SER A 362 42.26 8.27 -11.91
CA SER A 362 42.97 7.20 -11.22
C SER A 362 44.09 7.75 -10.34
N ASP A 363 43.81 7.95 -9.06
CA ASP A 363 44.83 8.29 -8.08
C ASP A 363 45.67 7.04 -7.70
N GLN A 364 47.00 7.16 -7.69
CA GLN A 364 47.91 6.00 -7.65
C GLN A 364 47.78 5.15 -6.37
N ILE A 365 47.35 5.79 -5.28
CA ILE A 365 47.24 5.20 -3.93
C ILE A 365 46.31 3.97 -3.92
N VAL A 366 45.18 4.03 -4.63
CA VAL A 366 44.18 2.94 -4.64
C VAL A 366 44.75 1.65 -5.24
N HIS A 367 45.58 1.79 -6.28
CA HIS A 367 46.19 0.65 -6.98
C HIS A 367 47.21 -0.09 -6.09
N GLN A 368 47.85 0.60 -5.14
CA GLN A 368 48.85 0.01 -4.26
C GLN A 368 48.22 -0.71 -3.06
N ILE A 369 47.18 -0.14 -2.44
CA ILE A 369 46.42 -0.78 -1.34
C ILE A 369 45.81 -2.11 -1.80
N VAL A 370 45.22 -2.15 -2.99
CA VAL A 370 44.65 -3.38 -3.57
C VAL A 370 45.73 -4.44 -3.83
N TRP A 371 46.94 -4.03 -4.24
CA TRP A 371 48.05 -4.95 -4.48
C TRP A 371 48.63 -5.56 -3.20
N GLU A 372 48.82 -4.77 -2.13
CA GLU A 372 49.31 -5.30 -0.86
C GLU A 372 48.28 -6.22 -0.19
N ALA A 373 46.99 -5.89 -0.26
CA ALA A 373 45.92 -6.77 0.20
C ALA A 373 45.90 -8.13 -0.54
N LEU A 374 46.18 -8.13 -1.85
CA LEU A 374 46.29 -9.37 -2.64
C LEU A 374 47.60 -10.13 -2.38
N TRP A 375 48.72 -9.45 -2.09
CA TRP A 375 50.00 -10.08 -1.72
C TRP A 375 49.84 -10.89 -0.42
N VAL A 376 49.22 -10.29 0.61
CA VAL A 376 48.96 -10.94 1.90
C VAL A 376 48.11 -12.21 1.75
N LEU A 377 47.18 -12.23 0.79
CA LEU A 377 46.35 -13.40 0.46
C LEU A 377 47.06 -14.46 -0.41
N SER A 378 48.23 -14.16 -0.97
CA SER A 378 48.93 -15.01 -1.95
C SER A 378 50.21 -15.68 -1.42
N SER A 379 50.59 -15.41 -0.16
CA SER A 379 51.88 -15.84 0.41
C SER A 379 51.76 -17.12 1.26
N PRO A 380 52.44 -18.23 0.93
CA PRO A 380 52.39 -19.45 1.75
C PRO A 380 53.20 -19.29 3.05
N SER A 381 52.54 -19.45 4.20
CA SER A 381 53.20 -19.42 5.51
C SER A 381 53.97 -20.72 5.79
N PRO A 382 55.23 -20.67 6.27
CA PRO A 382 56.06 -21.86 6.51
C PRO A 382 55.73 -22.62 7.82
N PHE A 383 54.54 -22.41 8.40
CA PHE A 383 54.07 -23.06 9.62
C PHE A 383 52.69 -23.71 9.42
N GLY A 384 52.43 -24.78 10.18
CA GLY A 384 51.32 -25.71 9.96
C GLY A 384 49.91 -25.20 10.29
N PRO A 385 48.88 -26.04 10.09
CA PRO A 385 47.49 -25.61 9.99
C PRO A 385 46.85 -25.29 11.35
N LEU A 386 46.75 -23.99 11.67
CA LEU A 386 45.89 -23.48 12.75
C LEU A 386 45.17 -22.20 12.32
N LEU A 387 43.86 -22.16 12.60
CA LEU A 387 42.94 -21.01 12.53
C LEU A 387 42.66 -20.40 11.12
N GLU A 388 41.52 -20.76 10.55
CA GLU A 388 40.86 -19.91 9.54
C GLU A 388 40.48 -18.53 10.14
N PRO A 389 40.75 -17.41 9.46
CA PRO A 389 40.24 -16.10 9.87
C PRO A 389 38.76 -15.97 9.51
N SER A 390 37.89 -15.94 10.53
CA SER A 390 36.44 -15.81 10.34
C SER A 390 36.05 -14.56 9.53
N LEU A 391 35.05 -14.70 8.64
CA LEU A 391 34.55 -13.61 7.77
C LEU A 391 34.28 -12.30 8.53
N SER A 392 33.78 -12.41 9.76
CA SER A 392 33.42 -11.28 10.64
C SER A 392 34.59 -10.47 11.20
N ARG A 393 35.85 -10.89 10.94
CA ARG A 393 37.06 -10.08 11.15
C ARG A 393 37.49 -9.39 9.86
N MET A 394 37.39 -10.09 8.73
CA MET A 394 37.73 -9.59 7.39
C MET A 394 36.77 -8.47 6.93
N GLN A 395 35.47 -8.63 7.21
CA GLN A 395 34.45 -7.61 6.94
C GLN A 395 34.66 -6.33 7.77
N ARG A 396 35.21 -6.42 8.99
CA ARG A 396 35.46 -5.22 9.83
C ARG A 396 36.58 -4.35 9.28
N LEU A 397 37.72 -4.97 8.93
CA LEU A 397 38.84 -4.26 8.31
C LEU A 397 38.43 -3.56 7.00
N LEU A 398 37.66 -4.23 6.14
CA LEU A 398 37.20 -3.62 4.88
C LEU A 398 36.18 -2.48 5.12
N PHE A 399 35.36 -2.56 6.16
CA PHE A 399 34.42 -1.49 6.53
C PHE A 399 35.14 -0.23 7.04
N GLU A 400 36.24 -0.37 7.77
CA GLU A 400 37.09 0.76 8.21
C GLU A 400 37.73 1.51 7.00
N PHE A 401 37.89 0.84 5.86
CA PHE A 401 38.36 1.45 4.59
C PHE A 401 37.23 1.74 3.58
N GLY A 402 35.95 1.68 3.97
CA GLY A 402 34.82 1.99 3.08
C GLY A 402 34.57 0.99 1.93
N LEU A 403 35.13 -0.22 2.04
CA LEU A 403 35.04 -1.29 1.04
C LEU A 403 33.94 -2.28 1.40
N VAL A 404 33.02 -2.53 0.47
CA VAL A 404 31.95 -3.54 0.62
C VAL A 404 32.27 -4.77 -0.21
N LEU A 405 32.25 -5.96 0.42
CA LEU A 405 32.35 -7.23 -0.29
C LEU A 405 30.98 -7.62 -0.87
N VAL A 406 30.90 -7.68 -2.20
CA VAL A 406 29.74 -8.22 -2.91
C VAL A 406 30.04 -9.67 -3.34
N PRO A 407 29.18 -10.64 -3.01
CA PRO A 407 29.33 -12.00 -3.49
C PRO A 407 28.95 -12.08 -4.98
N VAL A 408 29.88 -12.49 -5.84
CA VAL A 408 29.64 -12.65 -7.28
C VAL A 408 29.62 -14.13 -7.62
N VAL A 409 28.50 -14.61 -8.17
CA VAL A 409 28.39 -15.97 -8.73
C VAL A 409 28.74 -15.90 -10.20
N VAL A 410 29.92 -16.42 -10.56
CA VAL A 410 30.36 -16.53 -11.95
C VAL A 410 29.99 -17.91 -12.47
N PHE A 411 29.25 -17.96 -13.58
CA PHE A 411 29.06 -19.17 -14.37
C PHE A 411 30.00 -19.14 -15.57
N ASP A 412 30.87 -20.15 -15.67
CA ASP A 412 31.64 -20.45 -16.87
C ASP A 412 30.87 -21.47 -17.75
N GLN A 413 31.20 -21.56 -19.03
CA GLN A 413 30.59 -22.53 -19.97
C GLN A 413 31.08 -23.98 -19.72
N SER A 414 32.04 -24.16 -18.82
CA SER A 414 32.36 -25.45 -18.19
C SER A 414 31.77 -25.50 -16.78
N CYS A 415 30.89 -26.46 -16.49
CA CYS A 415 30.05 -26.50 -15.27
C CYS A 415 30.82 -26.67 -13.94
N VAL A 416 31.47 -25.62 -13.44
CA VAL A 416 32.10 -25.56 -12.11
C VAL A 416 31.74 -24.23 -11.44
N CYS A 417 31.08 -24.29 -10.28
CA CYS A 417 30.63 -23.09 -9.56
C CYS A 417 31.68 -22.64 -8.54
N PHE A 418 32.37 -21.53 -8.84
CA PHE A 418 33.27 -20.86 -7.90
C PHE A 418 32.57 -19.66 -7.23
N ARG A 419 32.50 -19.65 -5.90
CA ARG A 419 32.26 -18.41 -5.14
C ARG A 419 33.52 -17.56 -5.19
N ARG A 420 33.42 -16.36 -5.79
CA ARG A 420 34.42 -15.29 -5.62
C ARG A 420 33.75 -14.08 -4.97
N PHE A 421 34.49 -13.43 -4.07
CA PHE A 421 34.10 -12.15 -3.50
C PHE A 421 34.82 -11.04 -4.25
N VAL A 422 34.11 -9.95 -4.55
CA VAL A 422 34.70 -8.74 -5.15
C VAL A 422 34.51 -7.60 -4.16
N ALA A 423 35.60 -6.91 -3.83
CA ALA A 423 35.54 -5.69 -3.04
C ALA A 423 35.21 -4.50 -3.95
N VAL A 424 34.16 -3.76 -3.61
CA VAL A 424 33.74 -2.54 -4.31
C VAL A 424 33.94 -1.35 -3.38
N CYS A 425 34.65 -0.34 -3.85
CA CYS A 425 34.88 0.89 -3.10
C CYS A 425 33.69 1.83 -3.28
N VAL A 426 32.96 2.13 -2.20
CA VAL A 426 31.81 3.03 -2.22
C VAL A 426 32.25 4.36 -1.65
N GLY A 427 32.35 5.38 -2.51
CA GLY A 427 32.94 6.68 -2.18
C GLY A 427 32.10 7.53 -1.21
N VAL A 428 32.16 7.23 0.09
CA VAL A 428 31.56 8.07 1.14
C VAL A 428 32.46 9.30 1.39
N SER A 429 31.96 10.49 1.07
CA SER A 429 32.69 11.75 1.26
C SER A 429 32.67 12.19 2.73
N ILE A 430 33.53 11.61 3.56
CA ILE A 430 33.67 11.97 4.98
C ILE A 430 34.49 13.26 5.12
N TRP A 431 33.83 14.36 5.44
CA TRP A 431 34.47 15.64 5.76
C TRP A 431 35.06 15.63 7.18
N PHE A 432 36.35 15.32 7.32
CA PHE A 432 37.07 15.56 8.57
C PHE A 432 37.52 17.02 8.67
N VAL A 433 36.83 17.79 9.52
CA VAL A 433 37.30 19.10 9.97
C VAL A 433 38.28 18.90 11.13
N LEU A 434 39.58 18.99 10.85
CA LEU A 434 40.62 19.04 11.88
C LEU A 434 40.79 20.47 12.38
N PRO A 435 40.66 20.75 13.69
CA PRO A 435 41.02 22.04 14.26
C PRO A 435 42.55 22.16 14.34
N VAL A 436 43.10 23.25 13.79
CA VAL A 436 44.53 23.57 13.93
C VAL A 436 44.80 24.08 15.35
N ILE A 437 45.67 23.38 16.08
CA ILE A 437 46.24 23.85 17.35
C ILE A 437 47.76 23.63 17.29
N TRP A 438 48.48 24.74 17.11
CA TRP A 438 49.92 25.01 17.30
C TRP A 438 50.89 23.81 17.29
#